data_AF-A0AAX1ZWC4-F1
#
_entry.id   AF-A0AAX1ZWC4-F1
#
_cell.length_a   1.000
_cell.length_b   1.000
_cell.length_c   1.000
_cell.angle_alpha   90.00
_cell.angle_beta   90.00
_cell.angle_gamma   90.00
#
_symmetry.space_group_name_H-M   'P 1'
#
loop_
_entity.id
_entity.type
_entity.pdbx_description
1 polymer ?
#
loop_
_entity_poly.entity_id
_entity_poly.type
_entity_poly.pdbx_seq_one_letter_code
_entity_poly.pdbx_strand_id
1 'polypeptide(L)'
;PPKKINRQTGEIKHPIGRGDVGIDIGTQTVAICSMNNVKLLILAPSVENIEKQKRVLQRKLDRQRRANNPHKYNEDGTIKKDNKEKWVWSKNYLKTRNQLAELQRKMADKRKQDHQRLANWIIALGHHIQVEKMNFRALQAKAKETKVDANGK
;
A
#
# COMPACT_ATOMS: atom_id res chain seq x y z
N PRO A 1 -8.94 -11.14 -26.46
CA PRO A 1 -8.81 -11.77 -25.12
C PRO A 1 -10.12 -12.50 -24.76
N PRO A 2 -10.08 -13.61 -24.00
CA PRO A 2 -11.27 -14.37 -23.66
C PRO A 2 -12.20 -13.59 -22.72
N LYS A 3 -13.52 -13.60 -23.00
CA LYS A 3 -14.55 -12.96 -22.17
C LYS A 3 -14.79 -13.80 -20.91
N LYS A 4 -14.76 -13.15 -19.73
CA LYS A 4 -15.05 -13.82 -18.46
C LYS A 4 -16.56 -13.89 -18.24
N ILE A 5 -17.09 -15.09 -18.09
CA ILE A 5 -18.52 -15.36 -17.95
C ILE A 5 -18.81 -15.94 -16.54
N ASN A 6 -19.95 -15.58 -15.96
CA ASN A 6 -20.48 -16.24 -14.77
C ASN A 6 -21.05 -17.60 -15.15
N ARG A 7 -20.52 -18.68 -14.57
CA ARG A 7 -20.93 -20.05 -14.92
C ARG A 7 -22.37 -20.38 -14.54
N GLN A 8 -22.95 -19.65 -13.57
CA GLN A 8 -24.31 -19.88 -13.09
C GLN A 8 -25.35 -19.06 -13.88
N THR A 9 -25.07 -17.79 -14.18
CA THR A 9 -26.02 -16.90 -14.86
C THR A 9 -25.80 -16.78 -16.36
N GLY A 10 -24.64 -17.21 -16.87
CA GLY A 10 -24.27 -17.03 -18.28
C GLY A 10 -23.85 -15.60 -18.66
N GLU A 11 -23.93 -14.65 -17.72
CA GLU A 11 -23.64 -13.24 -17.96
C GLU A 11 -22.15 -12.93 -18.00
N ILE A 12 -21.78 -11.88 -18.73
CA ILE A 12 -20.41 -11.34 -18.73
C ILE A 12 -20.10 -10.74 -17.36
N LYS A 13 -19.00 -11.15 -16.71
CA LYS A 13 -18.64 -10.70 -15.35
C LYS A 13 -18.28 -9.21 -15.25
N HIS A 14 -17.68 -8.65 -16.29
CA HIS A 14 -17.22 -7.27 -16.33
C HIS A 14 -17.65 -6.65 -17.67
N PRO A 15 -18.94 -6.32 -17.82
CA PRO A 15 -19.43 -5.66 -19.03
C PRO A 15 -18.79 -4.28 -19.15
N ILE A 16 -18.59 -3.83 -20.40
CA ILE A 16 -18.07 -2.49 -20.68
C ILE A 16 -19.26 -1.57 -20.92
N GLY A 17 -19.34 -0.48 -20.16
CA GLY A 17 -20.37 0.54 -20.29
C GLY A 17 -20.20 1.42 -21.52
N ARG A 18 -21.17 2.30 -21.77
CA ARG A 18 -21.08 3.32 -22.82
C ARG A 18 -21.16 4.73 -22.24
N GLY A 19 -20.31 5.62 -22.74
CA GLY A 19 -20.24 7.02 -22.31
C GLY A 19 -18.90 7.39 -21.68
N ASP A 20 -18.84 8.64 -21.22
CA ASP A 20 -17.68 9.25 -20.60
C ASP A 20 -17.63 8.99 -19.09
N VAL A 21 -16.42 8.78 -18.57
CA VAL A 21 -16.14 8.67 -17.14
C VAL A 21 -14.95 9.57 -16.79
N GLY A 22 -15.20 10.60 -15.98
CA GLY A 22 -14.16 11.43 -15.39
C GLY A 22 -13.66 10.84 -14.08
N ILE A 23 -12.33 10.82 -13.89
CA ILE A 23 -11.68 10.33 -12.68
C ILE A 23 -10.69 11.37 -12.17
N ASP A 24 -10.85 11.76 -10.91
CA ASP A 24 -9.85 12.52 -10.14
C ASP A 24 -9.29 11.63 -9.03
N ILE A 25 -7.98 11.34 -9.09
CA ILE A 25 -7.30 10.38 -8.21
C ILE A 25 -6.43 11.13 -7.21
N GLY A 26 -6.85 11.13 -5.94
CA GLY A 26 -6.04 11.58 -4.82
C GLY A 26 -5.13 10.48 -4.24
N THR A 27 -4.47 10.78 -3.12
CA THR A 27 -3.55 9.84 -2.45
C THR A 27 -4.27 8.72 -1.69
N GLN A 28 -5.51 8.97 -1.24
CA GLN A 28 -6.32 8.04 -0.44
C GLN A 28 -7.69 7.77 -1.05
N THR A 29 -8.22 8.75 -1.79
CA THR A 29 -9.55 8.73 -2.36
C THR A 29 -9.52 8.91 -3.87
N VAL A 30 -10.63 8.60 -4.51
CA VAL A 30 -10.87 8.79 -5.93
C VAL A 30 -12.29 9.31 -6.13
N ALA A 31 -12.40 10.44 -6.83
CA ALA A 31 -13.67 10.97 -7.27
C ALA A 31 -13.95 10.47 -8.69
N ILE A 32 -15.18 10.02 -8.92
CA ILE A 32 -15.61 9.41 -10.18
C ILE A 32 -16.94 10.05 -10.57
N CYS A 33 -17.01 10.52 -11.81
CA CYS A 33 -18.20 11.13 -12.40
C CYS A 33 -18.50 10.46 -13.75
N SER A 34 -19.75 10.04 -13.94
CA SER A 34 -20.30 9.59 -15.22
C SER A 34 -21.73 10.13 -15.35
N MET A 35 -22.35 9.91 -16.51
CA MET A 35 -23.69 10.43 -16.82
C MET A 35 -24.72 10.25 -15.69
N ASN A 36 -24.70 9.10 -15.01
CA ASN A 36 -25.69 8.75 -13.99
C ASN A 36 -25.08 8.50 -12.60
N ASN A 37 -23.76 8.69 -12.41
CA ASN A 37 -23.09 8.37 -11.15
C ASN A 37 -22.05 9.43 -10.77
N VAL A 38 -22.10 9.89 -9.53
CA VAL A 38 -21.04 10.67 -8.90
C VAL A 38 -20.68 10.02 -7.56
N LYS A 39 -19.40 9.67 -7.36
CA LYS A 39 -18.94 9.03 -6.12
C LYS A 39 -17.56 9.53 -5.72
N LEU A 40 -17.36 9.68 -4.41
CA LEU A 40 -16.05 9.79 -3.77
C LEU A 40 -15.79 8.49 -3.00
N LEU A 41 -14.77 7.74 -3.37
CA LEU A 41 -14.47 6.44 -2.80
C LEU A 41 -13.06 6.42 -2.20
N ILE A 42 -12.86 5.61 -1.17
CA ILE A 42 -11.52 5.25 -0.68
C ILE A 42 -10.92 4.24 -1.66
N LEU A 43 -9.65 4.41 -2.03
CA LEU A 43 -8.98 3.56 -3.02
C LEU A 43 -8.85 2.09 -2.57
N ALA A 44 -8.58 1.87 -1.29
CA ALA A 44 -8.30 0.55 -0.73
C ALA A 44 -8.99 0.33 0.62
N PRO A 45 -10.33 0.27 0.67
CA PRO A 45 -11.09 0.22 1.92
C PRO A 45 -10.89 -1.07 2.71
N SER A 46 -10.45 -2.17 2.08
CA SER A 46 -10.19 -3.44 2.78
C SER A 46 -8.82 -3.50 3.47
N VAL A 47 -7.96 -2.50 3.24
CA VAL A 47 -6.62 -2.44 3.81
C VAL A 47 -6.71 -1.93 5.25
N GLU A 48 -6.40 -2.81 6.19
CA GLU A 48 -6.36 -2.49 7.61
C GLU A 48 -5.12 -1.67 7.96
N ASN A 49 -5.25 -0.83 9.00
CA ASN A 49 -4.10 -0.11 9.54
C ASN A 49 -3.19 -1.05 10.35
N ILE A 50 -2.06 -1.43 9.75
CA ILE A 50 -1.07 -2.33 10.34
C ILE A 50 0.15 -1.62 10.93
N GLU A 51 0.16 -0.28 11.01
CA GLU A 51 1.38 0.48 11.38
C GLU A 51 1.85 0.14 12.81
N LYS A 52 0.93 -0.14 13.74
CA LYS A 52 1.30 -0.61 15.09
C LYS A 52 2.07 -1.94 15.04
N GLN A 53 1.57 -2.92 14.29
CA GLN A 53 2.20 -4.25 14.17
C GLN A 53 3.56 -4.15 13.47
N LYS A 54 3.62 -3.39 12.37
CA LYS A 54 4.85 -3.09 11.63
C LYS A 54 5.91 -2.46 12.53
N ARG A 55 5.54 -1.44 13.32
CA ARG A 55 6.44 -0.79 14.30
C ARG A 55 6.98 -1.77 15.34
N VAL A 56 6.14 -2.66 15.86
CA VAL A 56 6.57 -3.68 16.83
C VAL A 56 7.59 -4.64 16.22
N LEU A 57 7.31 -5.15 15.01
CA LEU A 57 8.22 -6.06 14.29
C LEU A 57 9.55 -5.38 13.93
N GLN A 58 9.51 -4.14 13.45
CA GLN A 58 10.72 -3.37 13.14
C GLN A 58 11.60 -3.14 14.37
N ARG A 59 11.01 -2.77 15.51
CA ARG A 59 11.75 -2.64 16.78
C ARG A 59 12.34 -3.97 17.24
N LYS A 60 11.60 -5.07 17.07
CA LYS A 60 12.10 -6.43 17.39
C LYS A 60 13.29 -6.80 16.50
N LEU A 61 13.22 -6.51 15.20
CA LEU A 61 14.33 -6.71 14.27
C LEU A 61 15.56 -5.90 14.67
N ASP A 62 15.40 -4.64 15.04
CA ASP A 62 16.51 -3.79 15.47
C ASP A 62 17.21 -4.36 16.71
N ARG A 63 16.44 -4.74 17.75
CA ARG A 63 17.00 -5.38 18.96
C ARG A 63 17.73 -6.69 18.65
N GLN A 64 17.13 -7.55 17.83
CA GLN A 64 17.75 -8.81 17.43
C GLN A 64 19.05 -8.57 16.63
N ARG A 65 19.05 -7.60 15.72
CA ARG A 65 20.23 -7.22 14.95
C ARG A 65 21.36 -6.75 15.87
N ARG A 66 21.07 -5.87 16.82
CA ARG A 66 22.02 -5.36 17.82
C ARG A 66 22.59 -6.49 18.69
N ALA A 67 21.72 -7.34 19.23
CA ALA A 67 22.13 -8.46 20.09
C ALA A 67 23.00 -9.50 19.35
N ASN A 68 22.71 -9.78 18.08
CA ASN A 68 23.51 -10.73 17.29
C ASN A 68 24.83 -10.11 16.78
N ASN A 69 24.98 -8.79 16.82
CA ASN A 69 26.12 -8.07 16.23
C ASN A 69 26.62 -6.92 17.14
N PRO A 70 26.94 -7.16 18.43
CA PRO A 70 27.33 -6.07 19.33
C PRO A 70 28.60 -5.35 18.87
N HIS A 71 29.55 -6.08 18.29
CA HIS A 71 30.80 -5.55 17.72
C HIS A 71 30.60 -4.56 16.55
N LYS A 72 29.39 -4.50 15.95
CA LYS A 72 29.03 -3.57 14.87
C LYS A 72 28.57 -2.19 15.36
N TYR A 73 28.43 -1.99 16.66
CA TYR A 73 27.90 -0.75 17.22
C TYR A 73 28.94 -0.03 18.10
N ASN A 74 28.88 1.30 18.07
CA ASN A 74 29.58 2.18 19.00
C ASN A 74 28.85 2.22 20.35
N GLU A 75 29.50 2.77 21.38
CA GLU A 75 28.90 2.95 22.71
C GLU A 75 27.65 3.84 22.67
N ASP A 76 27.62 4.84 21.78
CA ASP A 76 26.46 5.70 21.53
C ASP A 76 25.32 5.01 20.75
N GLY A 77 25.49 3.73 20.38
CA GLY A 77 24.52 2.93 19.66
C GLY A 77 24.46 3.18 18.14
N THR A 78 25.34 3.99 17.58
CA THR A 78 25.50 4.15 16.13
C THR A 78 26.25 2.97 15.50
N ILE A 79 26.13 2.78 14.19
CA ILE A 79 26.82 1.68 13.47
C ILE A 79 28.27 2.10 13.19
N LYS A 80 29.21 1.22 13.53
CA LYS A 80 30.63 1.32 13.15
C LYS A 80 30.78 1.16 11.63
N LYS A 81 31.01 2.28 10.93
CA LYS A 81 31.05 2.33 9.45
C LYS A 81 32.33 1.73 8.86
N ASP A 82 33.41 1.73 9.63
CA ASP A 82 34.71 1.15 9.33
C ASP A 82 34.70 -0.39 9.42
N ASN A 83 33.83 -0.97 10.25
CA ASN A 83 33.70 -2.42 10.35
C ASN A 83 32.94 -3.02 9.15
N LYS A 84 33.69 -3.69 8.26
CA LYS A 84 33.19 -4.35 7.03
C LYS A 84 32.78 -5.82 7.17
N GLU A 85 32.86 -6.40 8.36
CA GLU A 85 32.45 -7.80 8.60
C GLU A 85 30.98 -8.07 8.17
N LYS A 86 30.63 -9.33 7.90
CA LYS A 86 29.26 -9.68 7.51
C LYS A 86 28.32 -9.59 8.72
N TRP A 87 27.11 -9.12 8.49
CA TRP A 87 26.04 -9.17 9.51
C TRP A 87 25.65 -10.62 9.80
N VAL A 88 25.56 -10.95 11.08
CA VAL A 88 25.04 -12.22 11.58
C VAL A 88 23.53 -12.14 11.69
N TRP A 89 22.84 -12.99 10.92
CA TRP A 89 21.38 -13.10 10.92
C TRP A 89 20.95 -14.42 11.57
N SER A 90 20.50 -14.37 12.83
CA SER A 90 19.98 -15.56 13.51
C SER A 90 18.69 -16.08 12.85
N LYS A 91 18.38 -17.37 13.05
CA LYS A 91 17.12 -17.98 12.60
C LYS A 91 15.89 -17.20 13.11
N ASN A 92 15.95 -16.70 14.35
CA ASN A 92 14.89 -15.89 14.95
C ASN A 92 14.73 -14.50 14.31
N TYR A 93 15.84 -13.87 13.88
CA TYR A 93 15.80 -12.64 13.10
C TYR A 93 15.11 -12.87 11.74
N LEU A 94 15.52 -13.92 11.02
CA LEU A 94 14.94 -14.27 9.72
C LEU A 94 13.44 -14.55 9.83
N LYS A 95 13.00 -15.30 10.87
CA LYS A 95 11.58 -15.54 11.15
C LYS A 95 10.80 -14.23 11.33
N THR A 96 11.33 -13.31 12.14
CA THR A 96 10.69 -12.00 12.38
C THR A 96 10.65 -11.15 11.11
N ARG A 97 11.71 -11.20 10.29
CA ARG A 97 11.79 -10.47 9.02
C ARG A 97 10.75 -10.99 8.03
N ASN A 98 10.60 -12.32 7.95
CA ASN A 98 9.62 -12.95 7.09
C ASN A 98 8.17 -12.63 7.54
N GLN A 99 7.92 -12.55 8.85
CA GLN A 99 6.63 -12.09 9.38
C GLN A 99 6.29 -10.66 8.92
N LEU A 100 7.28 -9.75 8.98
CA LEU A 100 7.09 -8.38 8.52
C LEU A 100 6.84 -8.32 7.00
N ALA A 101 7.63 -9.06 6.22
CA ALA A 101 7.48 -9.13 4.76
C ALA A 101 6.10 -9.69 4.36
N GLU A 102 5.65 -10.76 5.03
CA GLU A 102 4.36 -11.38 4.77
C GLU A 102 3.19 -10.45 5.11
N LEU A 103 3.30 -9.71 6.23
CA LEU A 103 2.32 -8.71 6.61
C LEU A 103 2.20 -7.61 5.54
N GLN A 104 3.34 -7.11 5.03
CA GLN A 104 3.36 -6.10 3.97
C GLN A 104 2.83 -6.65 2.64
N ARG A 105 3.18 -7.90 2.28
CA ARG A 105 2.67 -8.58 1.09
C ARG A 105 1.15 -8.66 1.10
N LYS A 106 0.55 -9.13 2.20
CA LYS A 106 -0.91 -9.21 2.36
C LYS A 106 -1.59 -7.86 2.14
N MET A 107 -1.01 -6.76 2.65
CA MET A 107 -1.56 -5.42 2.43
C MET A 107 -1.45 -4.96 0.98
N ALA A 108 -0.33 -5.26 0.30
CA ALA A 108 -0.16 -4.96 -1.10
C ALA A 108 -1.17 -5.72 -1.98
N ASP A 109 -1.42 -7.00 -1.68
CA ASP A 109 -2.38 -7.83 -2.39
C ASP A 109 -3.82 -7.35 -2.18
N LYS A 110 -4.21 -7.03 -0.93
CA LYS A 110 -5.52 -6.43 -0.63
C LYS A 110 -5.73 -5.12 -1.39
N ARG A 111 -4.74 -4.21 -1.37
CA ARG A 111 -4.78 -2.95 -2.13
C ARG A 111 -4.98 -3.19 -3.61
N LYS A 112 -4.19 -4.10 -4.19
CA LYS A 112 -4.30 -4.47 -5.61
C LYS A 112 -5.69 -5.02 -5.94
N GLN A 113 -6.23 -5.87 -5.07
CA GLN A 113 -7.55 -6.45 -5.26
C GLN A 113 -8.65 -5.38 -5.26
N ASP A 114 -8.60 -4.44 -4.31
CA ASP A 114 -9.57 -3.34 -4.25
C ASP A 114 -9.48 -2.43 -5.47
N HIS A 115 -8.27 -2.07 -5.89
CA HIS A 115 -8.07 -1.26 -7.10
C HIS A 115 -8.61 -1.97 -8.35
N GLN A 116 -8.41 -3.29 -8.46
CA GLN A 116 -8.93 -4.07 -9.58
C GLN A 116 -10.46 -4.16 -9.58
N ARG A 117 -11.07 -4.34 -8.40
CA ARG A 117 -12.54 -4.32 -8.26
C ARG A 117 -13.10 -2.96 -8.68
N LEU A 118 -12.48 -1.89 -8.21
CA LEU A 118 -12.86 -0.53 -8.56
C LEU A 118 -12.72 -0.28 -10.07
N ALA A 119 -11.60 -0.69 -10.68
CA ALA A 119 -11.39 -0.54 -12.12
C ALA A 119 -12.46 -1.28 -12.94
N ASN A 120 -12.83 -2.50 -12.54
CA ASN A 120 -13.91 -3.25 -13.20
C ASN A 120 -15.25 -2.51 -13.10
N TRP A 121 -15.55 -1.90 -11.95
CA TRP A 121 -16.76 -1.10 -11.77
C TRP A 121 -16.73 0.17 -12.64
N ILE A 122 -15.60 0.88 -12.70
CA ILE A 122 -15.42 2.08 -13.53
C ILE A 122 -15.65 1.76 -15.01
N ILE A 123 -15.08 0.68 -15.52
CA ILE A 123 -15.24 0.26 -16.93
C ILE A 123 -16.71 -0.08 -17.23
N ALA A 124 -17.48 -0.55 -16.24
CA ALA A 124 -18.91 -0.79 -16.42
C ALA A 124 -19.73 0.52 -16.52
N LEU A 125 -19.18 1.67 -16.09
CA LEU A 125 -19.84 2.97 -16.24
C LEU A 125 -19.69 3.57 -17.65
N GLY A 126 -18.59 3.29 -18.35
CA GLY A 126 -18.31 3.88 -19.66
C GLY A 126 -17.00 3.38 -20.28
N HIS A 127 -16.85 3.57 -21.59
CA HIS A 127 -15.65 3.13 -22.34
C HIS A 127 -14.66 4.25 -22.61
N HIS A 128 -15.07 5.52 -22.47
CA HIS A 128 -14.18 6.66 -22.63
C HIS A 128 -13.82 7.23 -21.25
N ILE A 129 -12.59 6.95 -20.80
CA ILE A 129 -12.12 7.31 -19.46
C ILE A 129 -11.19 8.52 -19.56
N GLN A 130 -11.57 9.60 -18.90
CA GLN A 130 -10.78 10.82 -18.79
C GLN A 130 -10.19 10.92 -17.39
N VAL A 131 -8.87 11.08 -17.30
CA VAL A 131 -8.12 11.15 -16.05
C VAL A 131 -7.02 12.19 -16.17
N GLU A 132 -6.80 12.96 -15.11
CA GLU A 132 -5.71 13.91 -15.06
C GLU A 132 -4.34 13.23 -14.92
N LYS A 133 -3.32 13.81 -15.55
CA LYS A 133 -1.95 13.34 -15.42
C LYS A 133 -1.37 13.80 -14.08
N MET A 134 -1.47 12.94 -13.07
CA MET A 134 -0.94 13.20 -11.73
C MET A 134 0.55 12.92 -11.60
N ASN A 135 1.27 13.79 -10.89
CA ASN A 135 2.62 13.50 -10.39
C ASN A 135 2.53 12.82 -9.01
N PHE A 136 2.24 11.52 -9.00
CA PHE A 136 2.11 10.74 -7.76
C PHE A 136 3.37 10.78 -6.89
N ARG A 137 4.56 10.94 -7.49
CA ARG A 137 5.81 11.05 -6.71
C ARG A 137 5.86 12.36 -5.93
N ALA A 138 5.41 13.46 -6.52
CA ALA A 138 5.28 14.72 -5.81
C ALA A 138 4.21 14.65 -4.72
N LEU A 139 3.06 14.01 -4.99
CA LEU A 139 1.99 13.82 -4.00
C LEU A 139 2.37 12.90 -2.83
N GLN A 140 3.30 11.96 -3.04
CA GLN A 140 3.84 11.11 -1.98
C GLN A 140 4.82 11.85 -1.06
N ALA A 141 5.43 12.94 -1.52
CA ALA A 141 6.28 13.75 -0.66
C ALA A 141 5.40 14.36 0.44
N LYS A 142 5.65 13.97 1.70
CA LYS A 142 4.93 14.53 2.86
C LYS A 142 4.97 16.05 2.82
N ALA A 143 3.87 16.69 3.26
CA ALA A 143 3.94 18.07 3.72
C ALA A 143 5.06 18.20 4.76
N LYS A 144 5.93 19.22 4.63
CA LYS A 144 7.09 19.44 5.52
C LYS A 144 6.68 19.63 6.98
N GLU A 145 5.45 20.08 7.23
CA GLU A 145 4.96 20.39 8.57
C GLU A 145 4.22 19.20 9.17
N THR A 146 4.76 18.70 10.28
CA THR A 146 4.00 17.87 11.21
C THR A 146 3.32 18.84 12.16
N LYS A 147 2.02 19.09 11.99
CA LYS A 147 1.24 19.81 13.02
C LYS A 147 1.07 18.86 14.18
N VAL A 148 1.90 19.05 15.21
CA VAL A 148 1.77 18.35 16.48
C VAL A 148 0.65 19.03 17.25
N ASP A 149 -0.41 18.31 17.56
CA ASP A 149 -1.44 18.84 18.47
C ASP A 149 -0.87 18.97 19.91
N ALA A 150 -1.59 19.65 20.81
CA ALA A 150 -1.16 19.80 22.22
C ALA A 150 -0.93 18.47 22.96
N ASN A 151 -1.35 17.34 22.36
CA ASN A 151 -1.21 15.98 22.88
C ASN A 151 -0.07 15.18 22.22
N GLY A 152 0.77 15.81 21.39
CA GLY A 152 1.93 15.15 20.81
C GLY A 152 1.63 14.21 19.64
N LYS A 153 0.46 14.34 18.98
CA LYS A 153 0.08 13.54 17.81
C LYS A 153 0.30 14.24 16.48
#